data_AF-A0A1L9N1U7-F1
#
_entry.id   AF-A0A1L9N1U7-F1
#
_cell.length_a   1.000
_cell.length_b   1.000
_cell.length_c   1.000
_cell.angle_alpha   90.00
_cell.angle_beta   90.00
_cell.angle_gamma   90.00
#
_symmetry.space_group_name_H-M   'P 1'
#
loop_
_entity.id
_entity.type
_entity.pdbx_description
1 polymer ?
#
loop_
_entity_poly.entity_id
_entity_poly.type
_entity_poly.pdbx_seq_one_letter_code
_entity_poly.pdbx_strand_id
1 'polypeptide(L)'
;MSAYSPSASVPFPGTGQPTYLELFPSGEVPQTFFTYRWWEDEATTVFWAFDPHEIKRVIRFGLFRDSNLPRKSLQKRDPQAITAFLYSLVEPHETAFIDNLSHYQKVEEIIRRCQISGPPLEPWSWLPTKRDSDMPSIAIAEAIDTESHLHFTRISFEELVRYFLGYRAHSVEWFLQQHTALYIHLLNYLQMFPEELGKYKEVEQHLQTRSPFAHRAVNRCLHALRQPVSASTPYPGFQFIAAPIQQLFKEHLPSLKAILLELSVLGVRFTRTYVHAREMNWTKPFSVEIPLLDELDLTNPAPALDFAKTTTALDEEYFSGLSQKSFVEPDAIIKRLLVLWELRSLEVWECCTGLPDMIGYIQEIVEALYTYRNYHSFTAILSGLYKYSTSNPTFTHTDSATNRMTLTPVLPPALACLLDPTENFVAYRQEFQTSPGLPFLFPHIREYQQHGPPALHQLFQQLQRQVPTN
;
A
#
# COMPACT_ATOMS: atom_id res chain seq x y z
N MET A 1 -71.97 13.87 -49.00
CA MET A 1 -72.17 14.54 -47.70
C MET A 1 -71.09 14.03 -46.75
N SER A 2 -70.40 14.96 -46.07
CA SER A 2 -69.48 14.84 -44.91
C SER A 2 -69.72 13.66 -43.95
N ALA A 3 -68.80 13.17 -43.11
CA ALA A 3 -67.40 13.50 -42.78
C ALA A 3 -66.86 12.44 -41.77
N TYR A 4 -65.57 12.57 -41.43
CA TYR A 4 -64.81 12.08 -40.25
C TYR A 4 -63.85 10.89 -40.41
N SER A 5 -62.56 11.26 -40.49
CA SER A 5 -61.37 10.58 -39.92
C SER A 5 -61.11 11.19 -38.51
N PRO A 6 -60.35 10.57 -37.57
CA PRO A 6 -58.89 10.44 -37.74
C PRO A 6 -58.21 9.21 -37.10
N SER A 7 -57.14 8.77 -37.77
CA SER A 7 -55.76 8.61 -37.27
C SER A 7 -55.52 8.49 -35.74
N ALA A 8 -54.93 7.36 -35.33
CA ALA A 8 -54.01 7.30 -34.18
C ALA A 8 -52.93 6.25 -34.44
N SER A 9 -51.89 6.67 -35.16
CA SER A 9 -50.57 6.05 -35.15
C SER A 9 -50.00 6.11 -33.74
N VAL A 10 -49.84 4.95 -33.10
CA VAL A 10 -49.09 4.83 -31.85
C VAL A 10 -47.63 5.19 -32.16
N PRO A 11 -47.03 6.19 -31.49
CA PRO A 11 -45.63 6.53 -31.73
C PRO A 11 -44.73 5.42 -31.19
N PHE A 12 -43.89 4.85 -32.04
CA PHE A 12 -42.64 4.25 -31.61
C PHE A 12 -41.87 5.31 -30.82
N PRO A 13 -41.46 5.06 -29.56
CA PRO A 13 -40.49 5.91 -28.89
C PRO A 13 -39.22 5.86 -29.72
N GLY A 14 -38.81 7.04 -30.20
CA GLY A 14 -37.73 7.21 -31.13
C GLY A 14 -36.40 6.65 -30.63
N THR A 15 -35.54 6.45 -31.60
CA THR A 15 -34.09 6.35 -31.51
C THR A 15 -33.49 7.50 -30.70
N GLY A 16 -33.63 7.43 -29.38
CA GLY A 16 -32.73 8.09 -28.44
C GLY A 16 -31.62 7.11 -28.16
N GLN A 17 -30.37 7.47 -28.46
CA GLN A 17 -29.26 6.84 -27.75
C GLN A 17 -29.59 6.96 -26.25
N PRO A 18 -29.50 5.88 -25.44
CA PRO A 18 -29.58 6.05 -24.01
C PRO A 18 -28.47 7.03 -23.64
N THR A 19 -28.84 8.24 -23.22
CA THR A 19 -27.93 9.19 -22.61
C THR A 19 -27.51 8.52 -21.31
N TYR A 20 -26.46 7.70 -21.36
CA TYR A 20 -25.93 7.04 -20.17
C TYR A 20 -25.59 8.16 -19.19
N LEU A 21 -26.35 8.21 -18.10
CA LEU A 21 -26.12 9.16 -17.03
C LEU A 21 -24.69 8.91 -16.54
N GLU A 22 -23.83 9.93 -16.54
CA GLU A 22 -22.54 9.83 -15.86
C GLU A 22 -22.81 9.62 -14.36
N LEU A 23 -22.81 8.35 -13.91
CA LEU A 23 -22.93 7.99 -12.50
C LEU A 23 -21.79 8.57 -11.66
N PHE A 24 -20.65 8.73 -12.32
CA PHE A 24 -19.42 9.26 -11.78
C PHE A 24 -19.04 10.42 -12.70
N PRO A 25 -19.20 11.69 -12.26
CA PRO A 25 -18.76 12.83 -13.07
C PRO A 25 -17.27 12.70 -13.36
N SER A 26 -16.85 13.24 -14.50
CA SER A 26 -15.44 13.34 -14.91
C SER A 26 -14.56 13.90 -13.78
N GLY A 27 -13.91 13.02 -13.01
CA GLY A 27 -13.07 13.38 -11.86
C GLY A 27 -13.82 13.35 -10.52
N GLU A 28 -14.00 12.16 -9.96
CA GLU A 28 -14.35 11.98 -8.53
C GLU A 28 -13.31 12.57 -7.56
N VAL A 29 -12.16 12.97 -8.08
CA VAL A 29 -11.17 13.79 -7.39
C VAL A 29 -11.20 15.18 -8.01
N PRO A 30 -11.34 16.27 -7.23
CA PRO A 30 -11.46 17.60 -7.79
C PRO A 30 -10.21 17.95 -8.60
N GLN A 31 -10.37 18.09 -9.91
CA GLN A 31 -9.28 18.40 -10.86
C GLN A 31 -8.57 19.73 -10.55
N THR A 32 -9.19 20.57 -9.72
CA THR A 32 -8.72 21.91 -9.34
C THR A 32 -7.80 21.92 -8.12
N PHE A 33 -7.35 20.76 -7.61
CA PHE A 33 -6.55 20.71 -6.37
C PHE A 33 -5.19 21.42 -6.48
N PHE A 34 -4.60 21.49 -7.68
CA PHE A 34 -3.29 22.10 -7.90
C PHE A 34 -3.33 23.06 -9.10
N THR A 35 -2.98 24.32 -8.87
CA THR A 35 -2.85 25.35 -9.92
C THR A 35 -1.56 25.22 -10.71
N TYR A 36 -0.50 24.71 -10.08
CA TYR A 36 0.81 24.47 -10.66
C TYR A 36 1.34 23.09 -10.20
N ARG A 37 1.92 22.34 -11.15
CA ARG A 37 2.43 20.97 -10.95
C ARG A 37 3.95 20.99 -10.93
N TRP A 38 4.52 21.53 -9.85
CA TRP A 38 5.96 21.69 -9.67
C TRP A 38 6.76 20.40 -9.91
N TRP A 39 6.16 19.25 -9.58
CA TRP A 39 6.78 17.94 -9.77
C TRP A 39 7.03 17.58 -11.24
N GLU A 40 6.33 18.18 -12.21
CA GLU A 40 6.63 17.93 -13.64
C GLU A 40 7.99 18.53 -14.04
N ASP A 41 8.36 19.67 -13.44
CA ASP A 41 9.65 20.34 -13.66
C ASP A 41 10.79 19.60 -12.94
N GLU A 42 10.53 19.11 -11.73
CA GLU A 42 11.49 18.24 -11.03
C GLU A 42 11.69 16.90 -11.73
N ALA A 43 10.64 16.28 -12.28
CA ALA A 43 10.76 15.06 -13.07
C ALA A 43 11.68 15.28 -14.29
N THR A 44 11.57 16.44 -14.95
CA THR A 44 12.47 16.83 -16.04
C THR A 44 13.91 16.97 -15.55
N THR A 45 14.10 17.56 -14.37
CA THR A 45 15.42 17.71 -13.74
C THR A 45 16.05 16.36 -13.39
N VAL A 46 15.27 15.38 -12.90
CA VAL A 46 15.76 14.01 -12.65
C VAL A 46 16.27 13.37 -13.94
N PHE A 47 15.53 13.50 -15.05
CA PHE A 47 16.02 13.02 -16.35
C PHE A 47 17.30 13.72 -16.81
N TRP A 48 17.55 14.96 -16.37
CA TRP A 48 18.77 15.71 -16.64
C TRP A 48 19.95 15.32 -15.73
N ALA A 49 19.70 15.03 -14.45
CA ALA A 49 20.71 14.56 -13.50
C ALA A 49 21.21 13.14 -13.84
N PHE A 50 20.34 12.32 -14.44
CA PHE A 50 20.66 10.95 -14.89
C PHE A 50 21.07 10.00 -13.75
N ASP A 51 20.35 10.06 -12.62
CA ASP A 51 20.40 9.01 -11.59
C ASP A 51 19.45 7.85 -11.99
N PRO A 52 19.98 6.62 -12.21
CA PRO A 52 19.18 5.44 -12.56
C PRO A 52 18.03 5.13 -11.60
N HIS A 53 18.26 5.24 -10.29
CA HIS A 53 17.28 4.88 -9.26
C HIS A 53 16.15 5.92 -9.21
N GLU A 54 16.48 7.20 -9.36
CA GLU A 54 15.48 8.27 -9.44
C GLU A 54 14.68 8.18 -10.74
N ILE A 55 15.35 7.97 -11.89
CA ILE A 55 14.67 7.82 -13.18
C ILE A 55 13.70 6.64 -13.15
N LYS A 56 14.10 5.50 -12.56
CA LYS A 56 13.22 4.34 -12.40
C LYS A 56 11.92 4.72 -11.70
N ARG A 57 11.99 5.46 -10.58
CA ARG A 57 10.80 5.91 -9.83
C ARG A 57 9.98 6.94 -10.62
N VAL A 58 10.63 7.89 -11.29
CA VAL A 58 9.95 8.88 -12.13
C VAL A 58 9.17 8.20 -13.27
N ILE A 59 9.74 7.19 -13.92
CA ILE A 59 9.04 6.42 -14.97
C ILE A 59 7.90 5.59 -14.36
N ARG A 60 8.14 4.93 -13.22
CA ARG A 60 7.17 4.08 -12.51
C ARG A 60 5.86 4.81 -12.20
N PHE A 61 5.94 5.97 -11.55
CA PHE A 61 4.76 6.78 -11.23
C PHE A 61 4.30 7.62 -12.43
N GLY A 62 5.25 8.07 -13.25
CA GLY A 62 5.01 8.75 -14.51
C GLY A 62 4.36 10.14 -14.37
N LEU A 63 4.60 10.87 -13.28
CA LEU A 63 3.90 12.12 -12.93
C LEU A 63 4.23 13.30 -13.88
N PHE A 64 3.90 13.18 -15.15
CA PHE A 64 4.13 14.13 -16.24
C PHE A 64 3.10 13.93 -17.35
N ARG A 65 2.82 15.00 -18.11
CA ARG A 65 1.82 14.99 -19.19
C ARG A 65 2.33 14.34 -20.48
N ASP A 66 3.56 14.63 -20.87
CA ASP A 66 4.15 14.09 -22.09
C ASP A 66 4.63 12.65 -21.86
N SER A 67 3.86 11.67 -22.32
CA SER A 67 4.23 10.25 -22.23
C SER A 67 5.52 9.90 -23.00
N ASN A 68 5.98 10.78 -23.91
CA ASN A 68 7.25 10.62 -24.61
C ASN A 68 8.44 11.30 -23.90
N LEU A 69 8.23 12.00 -22.78
CA LEU A 69 9.32 12.65 -22.04
C LEU A 69 10.46 11.67 -21.69
N PRO A 70 10.21 10.49 -21.09
CA PRO A 70 11.29 9.55 -20.77
C PRO A 70 12.04 9.11 -22.03
N ARG A 71 11.32 8.78 -23.10
CA ARG A 71 11.87 8.33 -24.37
C ARG A 71 12.78 9.39 -24.99
N LYS A 72 12.30 10.63 -25.11
CA LYS A 72 13.07 11.76 -25.67
C LYS A 72 14.31 12.07 -24.83
N SER A 73 14.21 11.99 -23.50
CA SER A 73 15.31 12.28 -22.59
C SER A 73 16.39 11.19 -22.63
N LEU A 74 15.98 9.92 -22.57
CA LEU A 74 16.90 8.78 -22.56
C LEU A 74 17.59 8.56 -23.92
N GLN A 75 16.89 8.78 -25.04
CA GLN A 75 17.50 8.63 -26.37
C GLN A 75 18.65 9.61 -26.64
N LYS A 76 18.64 10.78 -26.00
CA LYS A 76 19.70 11.79 -26.12
C LYS A 76 20.95 11.45 -25.30
N ARG A 77 20.89 10.41 -24.46
CA ARG A 77 22.00 10.02 -23.58
C ARG A 77 23.00 9.15 -24.31
N ASP A 78 24.20 9.14 -23.75
CA ASP A 78 25.28 8.31 -24.23
C ASP A 78 24.87 6.81 -24.23
N PRO A 79 25.15 6.06 -25.31
CA PRO A 79 24.79 4.64 -25.40
C PRO A 79 25.40 3.74 -24.31
N GLN A 80 26.58 4.06 -23.80
CA GLN A 80 27.20 3.29 -22.71
C GLN A 80 26.45 3.55 -21.40
N ALA A 81 26.10 4.80 -21.13
CA ALA A 81 25.32 5.17 -19.95
C ALA A 81 23.92 4.49 -19.95
N ILE A 82 23.25 4.44 -21.10
CA ILE A 82 21.98 3.71 -21.27
C ILE A 82 22.16 2.20 -21.08
N THR A 83 23.25 1.64 -21.59
CA THR A 83 23.57 0.22 -21.41
C THR A 83 23.82 -0.11 -19.94
N ALA A 84 24.57 0.72 -19.22
CA ALA A 84 24.82 0.56 -17.78
C ALA A 84 23.53 0.67 -16.96
N PHE A 85 22.65 1.63 -17.28
CA PHE A 85 21.34 1.74 -16.63
C PHE A 85 20.49 0.49 -16.90
N LEU A 86 20.41 0.01 -18.13
CA LEU A 86 19.67 -1.21 -18.41
C LEU A 86 20.25 -2.42 -17.65
N TYR A 87 21.58 -2.50 -17.51
CA TYR A 87 22.20 -3.55 -16.69
C TYR A 87 21.81 -3.50 -15.21
N SER A 88 21.49 -2.33 -14.66
CA SER A 88 20.99 -2.24 -13.28
C SER A 88 19.53 -2.70 -13.11
N LEU A 89 18.83 -3.05 -14.20
CA LEU A 89 17.42 -3.47 -14.20
C LEU A 89 17.21 -4.94 -14.60
N VAL A 90 18.28 -5.67 -14.89
CA VAL A 90 18.22 -7.03 -15.43
C VAL A 90 19.06 -7.99 -14.62
N GLU A 91 18.68 -9.26 -14.68
CA GLU A 91 19.44 -10.33 -14.05
C GLU A 91 20.69 -10.68 -14.88
N PRO A 92 21.76 -11.24 -14.25
CA PRO A 92 23.02 -11.54 -14.95
C PRO A 92 22.85 -12.44 -16.19
N HIS A 93 21.87 -13.34 -16.19
CA HIS A 93 21.60 -14.25 -17.31
C HIS A 93 20.95 -13.57 -18.52
N GLU A 94 20.37 -12.38 -18.35
CA GLU A 94 19.73 -11.61 -19.43
C GLU A 94 20.75 -10.77 -20.22
N THR A 95 22.00 -10.67 -19.74
CA THR A 95 23.04 -9.79 -20.30
C THR A 95 23.29 -9.99 -21.80
N ALA A 96 23.36 -11.25 -22.24
CA ALA A 96 23.55 -11.59 -23.65
C ALA A 96 22.39 -11.11 -24.55
N PHE A 97 21.17 -11.03 -24.04
CA PHE A 97 20.04 -10.45 -24.77
C PHE A 97 20.20 -8.94 -24.90
N ILE A 98 20.61 -8.28 -23.81
CA ILE A 98 20.79 -6.81 -23.76
C ILE A 98 21.88 -6.32 -24.71
N ASP A 99 22.98 -7.04 -24.85
CA ASP A 99 24.07 -6.67 -25.75
C ASP A 99 23.65 -6.62 -27.23
N ASN A 100 22.66 -7.41 -27.62
CA ASN A 100 22.15 -7.47 -28.99
C ASN A 100 21.14 -6.36 -29.31
N LEU A 101 20.72 -5.55 -28.32
CA LEU A 101 19.75 -4.48 -28.52
C LEU A 101 20.42 -3.20 -29.06
N SER A 102 19.77 -2.58 -30.05
CA SER A 102 20.12 -1.22 -30.46
C SER A 102 19.85 -0.21 -29.34
N HIS A 103 20.49 0.96 -29.41
CA HIS A 103 20.28 2.05 -28.43
C HIS A 103 18.81 2.37 -28.20
N TYR A 104 18.03 2.47 -29.28
CA TYR A 104 16.59 2.70 -29.21
C TYR A 104 15.86 1.58 -28.45
N GLN A 105 16.16 0.31 -28.77
CA GLN A 105 15.53 -0.83 -28.10
C GLN A 105 15.90 -0.90 -26.61
N LYS A 106 17.14 -0.55 -26.25
CA LYS A 106 17.55 -0.46 -24.84
C LYS A 106 16.73 0.58 -24.07
N VAL A 107 16.47 1.74 -24.68
CA VAL A 107 15.60 2.77 -24.07
C VAL A 107 14.17 2.26 -23.89
N GLU A 108 13.59 1.60 -24.88
CA GLU A 108 12.24 1.02 -24.75
C GLU A 108 12.19 -0.03 -23.63
N GLU A 109 13.24 -0.85 -23.51
CA GLU A 109 13.31 -1.89 -22.48
C GLU A 109 13.44 -1.29 -21.07
N ILE A 110 14.22 -0.21 -20.90
CA ILE A 110 14.27 0.56 -19.65
C ILE A 110 12.88 1.07 -19.28
N ILE A 111 12.17 1.70 -20.23
CA ILE A 111 10.84 2.25 -19.97
C ILE A 111 9.88 1.13 -19.58
N ARG A 112 9.88 0.03 -20.33
CA ARG A 112 9.01 -1.14 -20.09
C ARG A 112 9.25 -1.75 -18.70
N ARG A 113 10.50 -1.90 -18.27
CA ARG A 113 10.86 -2.50 -16.97
C ARG A 113 10.63 -1.57 -15.79
N CYS A 114 10.69 -0.26 -16.01
CA CYS A 114 10.37 0.72 -14.96
C CYS A 114 8.86 0.92 -14.79
N GLN A 115 8.05 0.62 -15.81
CA GLN A 115 6.60 0.67 -15.74
C GLN A 115 6.01 -0.52 -14.99
N ILE A 116 4.83 -0.33 -14.42
CA ILE A 116 4.11 -1.38 -13.73
C ILE A 116 3.12 -2.03 -14.68
N SER A 117 3.10 -3.36 -14.64
CA SER A 117 2.06 -4.16 -15.26
C SER A 117 0.99 -4.45 -14.20
N GLY A 118 -0.20 -3.89 -14.39
CA GLY A 118 -1.36 -4.21 -13.56
C GLY A 118 -1.91 -5.61 -13.89
N PRO A 119 -2.71 -6.20 -13.00
CA PRO A 119 -3.47 -7.41 -13.32
C PRO A 119 -4.44 -7.14 -14.49
N PRO A 120 -4.88 -8.18 -15.21
CA PRO A 120 -5.85 -8.02 -16.29
C PRO A 120 -7.13 -7.38 -15.77
N LEU A 121 -7.78 -6.56 -16.59
CA LEU A 121 -9.05 -5.94 -16.29
C LEU A 121 -10.19 -6.89 -16.72
N GLU A 122 -11.00 -7.38 -15.78
CA GLU A 122 -12.13 -8.29 -16.07
C GLU A 122 -13.48 -7.63 -15.80
N PRO A 123 -14.47 -7.83 -16.69
CA PRO A 123 -15.77 -7.20 -16.55
C PRO A 123 -16.50 -7.63 -15.28
N TRP A 124 -17.41 -6.78 -14.83
CA TRP A 124 -18.33 -7.05 -13.72
C TRP A 124 -19.04 -8.40 -13.91
N SER A 125 -18.86 -9.30 -12.95
CA SER A 125 -19.28 -10.70 -13.06
C SER A 125 -20.53 -11.02 -12.24
N TRP A 126 -20.76 -10.28 -11.15
CA TRP A 126 -21.93 -10.47 -10.31
C TRP A 126 -23.21 -9.95 -10.99
N LEU A 127 -24.25 -10.78 -11.08
CA LEU A 127 -25.52 -10.38 -11.71
C LEU A 127 -26.69 -10.71 -10.77
N PRO A 128 -27.71 -9.82 -10.69
CA PRO A 128 -28.93 -10.13 -9.94
C PRO A 128 -29.69 -11.26 -10.61
N THR A 129 -30.11 -12.26 -9.85
CA THR A 129 -30.88 -13.42 -10.32
C THR A 129 -32.12 -13.66 -9.47
N LYS A 130 -33.14 -14.30 -10.04
CA LYS A 130 -34.32 -14.74 -9.27
C LYS A 130 -34.00 -15.71 -8.12
N ARG A 131 -32.87 -16.40 -8.17
CA ARG A 131 -32.43 -17.26 -7.07
C ARG A 131 -32.05 -16.43 -5.85
N ASP A 132 -31.66 -15.18 -6.08
CA ASP A 132 -31.32 -14.25 -5.01
C ASP A 132 -32.55 -13.74 -4.28
N SER A 133 -33.77 -13.94 -4.78
CA SER A 133 -35.04 -13.58 -4.12
C SER A 133 -35.17 -14.21 -2.72
N ASP A 134 -34.61 -15.40 -2.51
CA ASP A 134 -34.63 -16.10 -1.22
C ASP A 134 -33.45 -15.72 -0.30
N MET A 135 -32.42 -15.04 -0.81
CA MET A 135 -31.26 -14.62 0.00
C MET A 135 -31.59 -13.40 0.88
N PRO A 136 -30.98 -13.26 2.07
CA PRO A 136 -31.16 -12.06 2.87
C PRO A 136 -30.51 -10.84 2.19
N SER A 137 -31.11 -9.66 2.33
CA SER A 137 -30.65 -8.40 1.70
C SER A 137 -29.19 -8.07 2.03
N ILE A 138 -28.73 -8.39 3.24
CA ILE A 138 -27.33 -8.23 3.64
C ILE A 138 -26.35 -9.09 2.82
N ALA A 139 -26.72 -10.31 2.47
CA ALA A 139 -25.84 -11.19 1.69
C ALA A 139 -25.68 -10.68 0.24
N ILE A 140 -26.74 -10.08 -0.31
CA ILE A 140 -26.69 -9.41 -1.62
C ILE A 140 -25.74 -8.20 -1.54
N ALA A 141 -25.87 -7.38 -0.49
CA ALA A 141 -24.99 -6.24 -0.27
C ALA A 141 -23.51 -6.66 -0.12
N GLU A 142 -23.24 -7.75 0.60
CA GLU A 142 -21.90 -8.33 0.76
C GLU A 142 -21.32 -8.85 -0.55
N ALA A 143 -22.13 -9.50 -1.39
CA ALA A 143 -21.69 -9.98 -2.70
C ALA A 143 -21.31 -8.80 -3.62
N ILE A 144 -22.12 -7.73 -3.64
CA ILE A 144 -21.84 -6.52 -4.42
C ILE A 144 -20.57 -5.81 -3.89
N ASP A 145 -20.42 -5.68 -2.56
CA ASP A 145 -19.24 -5.08 -1.94
C ASP A 145 -17.96 -5.89 -2.22
N THR A 146 -18.05 -7.22 -2.19
CA THR A 146 -16.95 -8.13 -2.54
C THR A 146 -16.53 -7.96 -4.01
N GLU A 147 -17.48 -7.87 -4.93
CA GLU A 147 -17.19 -7.63 -6.34
C GLU A 147 -16.57 -6.23 -6.55
N SER A 148 -17.10 -5.21 -5.88
CA SER A 148 -16.54 -3.84 -5.88
C SER A 148 -15.09 -3.83 -5.40
N HIS A 149 -14.80 -4.55 -4.31
CA HIS A 149 -13.45 -4.71 -3.78
C HIS A 149 -12.54 -5.46 -4.77
N LEU A 150 -13.01 -6.55 -5.38
CA LEU A 150 -12.28 -7.28 -6.41
C LEU A 150 -11.87 -6.40 -7.61
N HIS A 151 -12.73 -5.49 -8.05
CA HIS A 151 -12.35 -4.54 -9.09
C HIS A 151 -11.35 -3.49 -8.59
N PHE A 152 -11.45 -3.06 -7.33
CA PHE A 152 -10.50 -2.11 -6.74
C PHE A 152 -9.09 -2.69 -6.63
N THR A 153 -8.95 -3.99 -6.32
CA THR A 153 -7.64 -4.67 -6.26
C THR A 153 -6.93 -4.76 -7.61
N ARG A 154 -7.63 -4.48 -8.72
CA ARG A 154 -7.05 -4.45 -10.07
C ARG A 154 -6.44 -3.11 -10.46
N ILE A 155 -6.62 -2.09 -9.63
CA ILE A 155 -6.03 -0.77 -9.85
C ILE A 155 -4.67 -0.73 -9.18
N SER A 156 -3.62 -0.39 -9.93
CA SER A 156 -2.29 -0.18 -9.34
C SER A 156 -2.27 1.09 -8.48
N PHE A 157 -1.44 1.08 -7.44
CA PHE A 157 -1.26 2.25 -6.57
C PHE A 157 -0.79 3.48 -7.39
N GLU A 158 0.10 3.26 -8.34
CA GLU A 158 0.69 4.26 -9.21
C GLU A 158 -0.37 4.93 -10.09
N GLU A 159 -1.30 4.16 -10.64
CA GLU A 159 -2.43 4.71 -11.40
C GLU A 159 -3.39 5.52 -10.52
N LEU A 160 -3.62 5.10 -9.27
CA LEU A 160 -4.38 5.90 -8.31
C LEU A 160 -3.69 7.23 -8.01
N VAL A 161 -2.38 7.21 -7.71
CA VAL A 161 -1.60 8.44 -7.46
C VAL A 161 -1.69 9.38 -8.67
N ARG A 162 -1.47 8.85 -9.90
CA ARG A 162 -1.63 9.63 -11.13
C ARG A 162 -3.02 10.24 -11.24
N TYR A 163 -4.06 9.44 -11.02
CA TYR A 163 -5.44 9.91 -11.10
C TYR A 163 -5.72 11.02 -10.08
N PHE A 164 -5.24 10.88 -8.85
CA PHE A 164 -5.44 11.85 -7.77
C PHE A 164 -4.71 13.17 -7.98
N LEU A 165 -3.63 13.16 -8.78
CA LEU A 165 -2.91 14.36 -9.21
C LEU A 165 -3.46 14.96 -10.52
N GLY A 166 -4.58 14.43 -11.02
CA GLY A 166 -5.29 14.96 -12.17
C GLY A 166 -4.71 14.51 -13.52
N TYR A 167 -4.06 13.36 -13.58
CA TYR A 167 -3.76 12.66 -14.83
C TYR A 167 -4.86 11.65 -15.16
N ARG A 168 -4.96 11.26 -16.44
CA ARG A 168 -5.80 10.12 -16.81
C ARG A 168 -5.14 8.81 -16.37
N ALA A 169 -5.97 7.88 -15.91
CA ALA A 169 -5.58 6.54 -15.49
C ALA A 169 -6.65 5.55 -15.94
N HIS A 170 -6.28 4.65 -16.86
CA HIS A 170 -7.24 3.80 -17.55
C HIS A 170 -7.92 2.80 -16.61
N SER A 171 -7.18 2.19 -15.69
CA SER A 171 -7.75 1.24 -14.71
C SER A 171 -8.73 1.91 -13.74
N VAL A 172 -8.50 3.17 -13.36
CA VAL A 172 -9.41 3.93 -12.49
C VAL A 172 -10.70 4.28 -13.24
N GLU A 173 -10.59 4.79 -14.48
CA GLU A 173 -11.76 5.05 -15.33
C GLU A 173 -12.58 3.78 -15.57
N TRP A 174 -11.88 2.67 -15.83
CA TRP A 174 -12.47 1.36 -15.99
C TRP A 174 -13.22 0.87 -14.72
N PHE A 175 -12.64 1.06 -13.53
CA PHE A 175 -13.28 0.71 -12.27
C PHE A 175 -14.61 1.46 -12.06
N LEU A 176 -14.66 2.74 -12.42
CA LEU A 176 -15.90 3.54 -12.37
C LEU A 176 -16.91 3.06 -13.44
N GLN A 177 -16.43 2.63 -14.60
CA GLN A 177 -17.27 1.99 -15.61
C GLN A 177 -17.87 0.67 -15.12
N GLN A 178 -17.17 -0.12 -14.30
CA GLN A 178 -17.73 -1.36 -13.73
C GLN A 178 -18.92 -1.09 -12.81
N HIS A 179 -18.87 -0.02 -12.01
CA HIS A 179 -20.00 0.40 -11.18
C HIS A 179 -21.16 0.96 -12.03
N THR A 180 -20.84 1.50 -13.21
CA THR A 180 -21.86 1.86 -14.20
C THR A 180 -22.52 0.62 -14.81
N ALA A 181 -21.75 -0.44 -15.07
CA ALA A 181 -22.29 -1.73 -15.50
C ALA A 181 -23.24 -2.32 -14.44
N LEU A 182 -22.84 -2.31 -13.16
CA LEU A 182 -23.71 -2.70 -12.04
C LEU A 182 -25.05 -1.95 -12.06
N TYR A 183 -25.02 -0.62 -12.19
CA TYR A 183 -26.24 0.18 -12.31
C TYR A 183 -27.13 -0.28 -13.48
N ILE A 184 -26.55 -0.53 -14.66
CA ILE A 184 -27.31 -0.96 -15.85
C ILE A 184 -27.94 -2.34 -15.61
N HIS A 185 -27.18 -3.29 -15.06
CA HIS A 185 -27.68 -4.63 -14.75
C HIS A 185 -28.84 -4.60 -13.75
N LEU A 186 -28.70 -3.81 -12.68
CA LEU A 186 -29.75 -3.63 -11.68
C LEU A 186 -30.99 -2.94 -12.24
N LEU A 187 -30.81 -1.89 -13.05
CA LEU A 187 -31.92 -1.17 -13.65
C LEU A 187 -32.77 -2.09 -14.52
N ASN A 188 -32.12 -2.87 -15.39
CA ASN A 188 -32.80 -3.84 -16.24
C ASN A 188 -33.51 -4.92 -15.42
N TYR A 189 -32.85 -5.45 -14.38
CA TYR A 189 -33.43 -6.46 -13.50
C TYR A 189 -34.68 -5.95 -12.76
N LEU A 190 -34.60 -4.78 -12.12
CA LEU A 190 -35.69 -4.22 -11.33
C LEU A 190 -36.85 -3.69 -12.17
N GLN A 191 -36.61 -3.35 -13.45
CA GLN A 191 -37.69 -3.09 -14.39
C GLN A 191 -38.46 -4.37 -14.75
N MET A 192 -37.78 -5.51 -14.84
CA MET A 192 -38.41 -6.81 -15.10
C MET A 192 -39.07 -7.43 -13.87
N PHE A 193 -38.55 -7.16 -12.67
CA PHE A 193 -39.03 -7.70 -11.40
C PHE A 193 -39.29 -6.59 -10.37
N PRO A 194 -40.36 -5.79 -10.53
CA PRO A 194 -40.68 -4.69 -9.61
C PRO A 194 -40.94 -5.13 -8.18
N GLU A 195 -41.33 -6.40 -7.97
CA GLU A 195 -41.53 -6.98 -6.64
C GLU A 195 -40.26 -6.97 -5.77
N GLU A 196 -39.07 -7.01 -6.38
CA GLU A 196 -37.78 -7.00 -5.69
C GLU A 196 -37.35 -5.59 -5.22
N LEU A 197 -38.08 -4.53 -5.60
CA LEU A 197 -37.72 -3.15 -5.25
C LEU A 197 -37.61 -2.90 -3.74
N GLY A 198 -38.47 -3.55 -2.94
CA GLY A 198 -38.41 -3.44 -1.47
C GLY A 198 -37.09 -3.97 -0.92
N LYS A 199 -36.65 -5.12 -1.45
CA LYS A 199 -35.40 -5.76 -1.06
C LYS A 199 -34.18 -4.92 -1.40
N TYR A 200 -34.13 -4.36 -2.60
CA TYR A 200 -32.99 -3.54 -3.01
C TYR A 200 -32.88 -2.20 -2.28
N LYS A 201 -33.97 -1.72 -1.65
CA LYS A 201 -33.88 -0.62 -0.67
C LYS A 201 -33.12 -1.02 0.60
N GLU A 202 -33.32 -2.23 1.09
CA GLU A 202 -32.56 -2.76 2.22
C GLU A 202 -31.10 -3.02 1.84
N VAL A 203 -30.86 -3.54 0.63
CA VAL A 203 -29.50 -3.69 0.07
C VAL A 203 -28.79 -2.34 0.03
N GLU A 204 -29.47 -1.28 -0.43
CA GLU A 204 -28.92 0.08 -0.45
C GLU A 204 -28.51 0.55 0.94
N GLN A 205 -29.34 0.31 1.97
CA GLN A 205 -29.03 0.67 3.35
C GLN A 205 -27.79 -0.07 3.88
N HIS A 206 -27.66 -1.36 3.57
CA HIS A 206 -26.48 -2.14 3.96
C HIS A 206 -25.20 -1.70 3.25
N LEU A 207 -25.31 -1.15 2.03
CA LEU A 207 -24.16 -0.65 1.29
C LEU A 207 -23.66 0.71 1.78
N GLN A 208 -24.48 1.50 2.49
CA GLN A 208 -24.10 2.83 3.00
C GLN A 208 -22.84 2.81 3.88
N THR A 209 -22.62 1.73 4.63
CA THR A 209 -21.45 1.55 5.50
C THR A 209 -20.36 0.67 4.90
N ARG A 210 -20.52 0.26 3.64
CA ARG A 210 -19.61 -0.62 2.88
C ARG A 210 -19.04 0.14 1.68
N SER A 211 -19.22 -0.35 0.46
CA SER A 211 -18.68 0.29 -0.75
C SER A 211 -19.42 1.58 -1.13
N PRO A 212 -18.77 2.76 -1.12
CA PRO A 212 -19.37 4.02 -1.53
C PRO A 212 -19.68 4.05 -3.04
N PHE A 213 -18.96 3.27 -3.84
CA PHE A 213 -19.15 3.17 -5.29
C PHE A 213 -20.37 2.31 -5.63
N ALA A 214 -20.49 1.14 -4.99
CA ALA A 214 -21.65 0.27 -5.14
C ALA A 214 -22.92 0.91 -4.57
N HIS A 215 -22.82 1.51 -3.38
CA HIS A 215 -23.90 2.28 -2.77
C HIS A 215 -24.44 3.33 -3.73
N ARG A 216 -23.55 4.12 -4.37
CA ARG A 216 -23.97 5.12 -5.37
C ARG A 216 -24.68 4.49 -6.57
N ALA A 217 -24.16 3.39 -7.11
CA ALA A 217 -24.77 2.70 -8.24
C ALA A 217 -26.20 2.21 -7.91
N VAL A 218 -26.39 1.57 -6.75
CA VAL A 218 -27.70 1.08 -6.30
C VAL A 218 -28.65 2.24 -5.98
N ASN A 219 -28.18 3.26 -5.25
CA ASN A 219 -28.97 4.45 -4.91
C ASN A 219 -29.49 5.16 -6.17
N ARG A 220 -28.62 5.37 -7.17
CA ARG A 220 -29.00 5.96 -8.45
C ARG A 220 -29.98 5.10 -9.23
N CYS A 221 -29.82 3.78 -9.21
CA CYS A 221 -30.78 2.84 -9.81
C CYS A 221 -32.18 2.99 -9.19
N LEU A 222 -32.27 2.97 -7.87
CA LEU A 222 -33.53 3.15 -7.14
C LEU A 222 -34.17 4.51 -7.42
N HIS A 223 -33.36 5.57 -7.45
CA HIS A 223 -33.83 6.91 -7.80
C HIS A 223 -34.38 6.99 -9.24
N ALA A 224 -33.70 6.35 -10.20
CA ALA A 224 -34.18 6.28 -11.60
C ALA A 224 -35.55 5.56 -11.70
N LEU A 225 -35.82 4.61 -10.79
CA LEU A 225 -37.10 3.90 -10.65
C LEU A 225 -38.09 4.63 -9.72
N ARG A 226 -37.86 5.92 -9.45
CA ARG A 226 -38.71 6.81 -8.63
C ARG A 226 -38.97 6.28 -7.21
N GLN A 227 -38.03 5.51 -6.66
CA GLN A 227 -38.14 5.06 -5.29
C GLN A 227 -37.70 6.16 -4.32
N PRO A 228 -38.41 6.35 -3.19
CA PRO A 228 -37.92 7.21 -2.12
C PRO A 228 -36.68 6.56 -1.52
N VAL A 229 -35.56 7.24 -1.62
CA VAL A 229 -34.30 6.89 -0.96
C VAL A 229 -33.89 8.06 -0.08
N SER A 230 -33.27 7.78 1.06
CA SER A 230 -32.79 8.83 1.97
C SER A 230 -31.87 9.81 1.24
N ALA A 231 -31.94 11.10 1.60
CA ALA A 231 -31.06 12.11 1.06
C ALA A 231 -29.60 11.72 1.35
N SER A 232 -28.84 11.41 0.30
CA SER A 232 -27.47 10.93 0.41
C SER A 232 -26.57 12.05 0.95
N THR A 233 -25.73 11.72 1.93
CA THR A 233 -24.49 12.48 2.19
C THR A 233 -23.62 12.47 0.92
N PRO A 234 -22.79 13.50 0.69
CA PRO A 234 -21.87 13.48 -0.43
C PRO A 234 -20.97 12.25 -0.31
N TYR A 235 -21.03 11.39 -1.33
CA TYR A 235 -20.31 10.14 -1.39
C TYR A 235 -18.79 10.42 -1.33
N PRO A 236 -18.06 9.85 -0.36
CA PRO A 236 -16.63 10.14 -0.21
C PRO A 236 -15.78 9.60 -1.37
N GLY A 237 -16.28 8.63 -2.17
CA GLY A 237 -15.55 8.09 -3.33
C GLY A 237 -14.13 7.68 -2.95
N PHE A 238 -13.13 8.21 -3.67
CA PHE A 238 -11.71 7.97 -3.37
C PHE A 238 -11.14 8.81 -2.22
N GLN A 239 -11.90 9.66 -1.53
CA GLN A 239 -11.36 10.63 -0.55
C GLN A 239 -10.53 9.98 0.56
N PHE A 240 -10.86 8.75 0.98
CA PHE A 240 -10.12 8.03 2.01
C PHE A 240 -8.65 7.79 1.65
N ILE A 241 -8.32 7.71 0.36
CA ILE A 241 -6.96 7.49 -0.15
C ILE A 241 -6.42 8.71 -0.92
N ALA A 242 -7.28 9.42 -1.64
CA ALA A 242 -6.90 10.58 -2.44
C ALA A 242 -6.44 11.73 -1.55
N ALA A 243 -7.15 12.04 -0.45
CA ALA A 243 -6.81 13.19 0.37
C ALA A 243 -5.42 13.07 1.03
N PRO A 244 -5.08 11.94 1.68
CA PRO A 244 -3.73 11.75 2.24
C PRO A 244 -2.62 11.83 1.17
N ILE A 245 -2.83 11.24 -0.01
CA ILE A 245 -1.83 11.27 -1.09
C ILE A 245 -1.65 12.69 -1.64
N GLN A 246 -2.75 13.43 -1.86
CA GLN A 246 -2.69 14.80 -2.33
C GLN A 246 -2.01 15.73 -1.32
N GLN A 247 -2.13 15.45 -0.03
CA GLN A 247 -1.49 16.24 1.02
C GLN A 247 0.05 16.20 0.90
N LEU A 248 0.63 15.06 0.52
CA LEU A 248 2.08 14.92 0.29
C LEU A 248 2.62 15.92 -0.73
N PHE A 249 1.82 16.29 -1.74
CA PHE A 249 2.20 17.23 -2.80
C PHE A 249 1.85 18.69 -2.49
N LYS A 250 1.06 18.94 -1.44
CA LYS A 250 0.71 20.30 -1.00
C LYS A 250 1.78 20.91 -0.12
N GLU A 251 2.37 20.11 0.74
CA GLU A 251 3.45 20.53 1.61
C GLU A 251 4.65 20.85 0.71
N HIS A 252 5.04 22.13 0.64
CA HIS A 252 6.05 22.63 -0.31
C HIS A 252 7.48 22.13 -0.02
N LEU A 253 7.65 21.12 0.84
CA LEU A 253 8.90 20.82 1.53
C LEU A 253 9.30 19.33 1.62
N PRO A 254 8.79 18.44 0.74
CA PRO A 254 9.63 17.37 0.23
C PRO A 254 9.88 17.56 -1.29
N SER A 255 11.13 17.39 -1.72
CA SER A 255 11.48 17.27 -3.15
C SER A 255 10.73 16.08 -3.77
N LEU A 256 10.57 16.07 -5.09
CA LEU A 256 9.98 14.94 -5.82
C LEU A 256 10.70 13.63 -5.49
N LYS A 257 12.02 13.68 -5.28
CA LYS A 257 12.81 12.53 -4.85
C LYS A 257 12.26 11.93 -3.55
N ALA A 258 12.05 12.76 -2.51
CA ALA A 258 11.53 12.31 -1.22
C ALA A 258 10.11 11.74 -1.35
N ILE A 259 9.22 12.45 -2.06
CA ILE A 259 7.86 11.97 -2.30
C ILE A 259 7.84 10.63 -3.04
N LEU A 260 8.69 10.44 -4.06
CA LEU A 260 8.76 9.18 -4.79
C LEU A 260 9.31 8.02 -3.94
N LEU A 261 10.16 8.31 -2.94
CA LEU A 261 10.59 7.31 -1.96
C LEU A 261 9.41 6.87 -1.08
N GLU A 262 8.69 7.83 -0.49
CA GLU A 262 7.50 7.57 0.30
C GLU A 262 6.46 6.79 -0.50
N LEU A 263 6.11 7.27 -1.71
CA LEU A 263 5.14 6.60 -2.57
C LEU A 263 5.55 5.16 -2.90
N SER A 264 6.85 4.86 -3.01
CA SER A 264 7.32 3.49 -3.26
C SER A 264 7.00 2.56 -2.08
N VAL A 265 7.13 3.04 -0.84
CA VAL A 265 6.75 2.31 0.37
C VAL A 265 5.23 2.25 0.52
N LEU A 266 4.53 3.35 0.25
CA LEU A 266 3.08 3.41 0.27
C LEU A 266 2.42 2.46 -0.74
N GLY A 267 3.06 2.18 -1.88
CA GLY A 267 2.58 1.16 -2.82
C GLY A 267 2.56 -0.24 -2.20
N VAL A 268 3.56 -0.58 -1.37
CA VAL A 268 3.58 -1.85 -0.62
C VAL A 268 2.50 -1.86 0.44
N ARG A 269 2.37 -0.76 1.19
CA ARG A 269 1.32 -0.61 2.21
C ARG A 269 -0.08 -0.70 1.60
N PHE A 270 -0.30 -0.08 0.43
CA PHE A 270 -1.54 -0.16 -0.33
C PHE A 270 -1.88 -1.61 -0.67
N THR A 271 -0.91 -2.35 -1.21
CA THR A 271 -1.07 -3.77 -1.57
C THR A 271 -1.46 -4.60 -0.34
N ARG A 272 -0.74 -4.42 0.78
CA ARG A 272 -1.07 -5.11 2.04
C ARG A 272 -2.45 -4.74 2.59
N THR A 273 -2.80 -3.45 2.54
CA THR A 273 -4.00 -2.90 3.18
C THR A 273 -5.27 -3.16 2.39
N TYR A 274 -5.18 -3.23 1.06
CA TYR A 274 -6.35 -3.28 0.19
C TYR A 274 -6.35 -4.42 -0.82
N VAL A 275 -5.19 -4.86 -1.32
CA VAL A 275 -5.13 -5.96 -2.30
C VAL A 275 -5.14 -7.31 -1.61
N HIS A 276 -4.36 -7.47 -0.54
CA HIS A 276 -4.25 -8.72 0.22
C HIS A 276 -5.24 -8.81 1.40
N ALA A 277 -6.00 -7.74 1.65
CA ALA A 277 -7.00 -7.73 2.70
C ALA A 277 -8.21 -8.59 2.30
N ARG A 278 -8.75 -9.33 3.27
CA ARG A 278 -9.98 -10.10 3.08
C ARG A 278 -11.22 -9.23 2.95
N GLU A 279 -11.22 -8.10 3.66
CA GLU A 279 -12.35 -7.17 3.73
C GLU A 279 -11.84 -5.75 3.51
N MET A 280 -12.61 -4.98 2.75
CA MET A 280 -12.30 -3.59 2.44
C MET A 280 -12.89 -2.65 3.49
N ASN A 281 -12.08 -1.69 3.95
CA ASN A 281 -12.59 -0.57 4.74
C ASN A 281 -12.48 0.72 3.92
N TRP A 282 -13.61 1.10 3.31
CA TRP A 282 -13.74 2.28 2.45
C TRP A 282 -13.77 3.61 3.20
N THR A 283 -13.83 3.58 4.54
CA THR A 283 -14.00 4.79 5.38
C THR A 283 -12.73 5.16 6.14
N LYS A 284 -11.86 4.19 6.41
CA LYS A 284 -10.60 4.41 7.12
C LYS A 284 -9.61 5.13 6.19
N PRO A 285 -9.12 6.33 6.57
CA PRO A 285 -8.11 7.02 5.79
C PRO A 285 -6.85 6.17 5.60
N PHE A 286 -6.28 6.25 4.40
CA PHE A 286 -5.01 5.61 4.08
C PHE A 286 -3.89 6.29 4.88
N SER A 287 -3.14 5.49 5.64
CA SER A 287 -2.04 6.00 6.46
C SER A 287 -0.80 6.21 5.59
N VAL A 288 -0.40 7.48 5.45
CA VAL A 288 0.76 7.89 4.65
C VAL A 288 2.03 8.10 5.48
N GLU A 289 1.93 8.08 6.81
CA GLU A 289 3.06 8.29 7.72
C GLU A 289 4.07 7.14 7.62
N ILE A 290 5.35 7.46 7.42
CA ILE A 290 6.45 6.49 7.41
C ILE A 290 7.57 7.02 8.33
N PRO A 291 7.38 6.96 9.66
CA PRO A 291 8.37 7.40 10.64
C PRO A 291 9.80 6.93 10.36
N LEU A 292 10.01 5.70 9.87
CA LEU A 292 11.35 5.22 9.54
C LEU A 292 12.04 6.09 8.48
N LEU A 293 11.32 6.53 7.45
CA LEU A 293 11.90 7.41 6.43
C LEU A 293 12.08 8.84 6.95
N ASP A 294 11.14 9.33 7.75
CA ASP A 294 11.20 10.68 8.35
C ASP A 294 12.39 10.82 9.33
N GLU A 295 12.73 9.74 10.04
CA GLU A 295 13.84 9.66 10.98
C GLU A 295 15.21 9.49 10.28
N LEU A 296 15.22 9.13 8.98
CA LEU A 296 16.45 8.88 8.22
C LEU A 296 16.96 10.14 7.51
N ASP A 297 17.79 10.90 8.19
CA ASP A 297 18.57 11.96 7.55
C ASP A 297 19.75 11.38 6.75
N LEU A 298 19.51 11.06 5.47
CA LEU A 298 20.56 10.56 4.57
C LEU A 298 21.63 11.60 4.21
N THR A 299 21.48 12.86 4.65
CA THR A 299 22.52 13.88 4.50
C THR A 299 23.52 13.86 5.66
N ASN A 300 23.17 13.19 6.76
CA ASN A 300 24.06 12.97 7.90
C ASN A 300 25.17 11.98 7.53
N PRO A 301 26.46 12.25 7.86
CA PRO A 301 27.56 11.31 7.62
C PRO A 301 27.53 10.02 8.45
N ALA A 302 26.76 9.97 9.55
CA ALA A 302 26.61 8.78 10.39
C ALA A 302 25.14 8.51 10.76
N PRO A 303 24.26 8.30 9.76
CA PRO A 303 22.81 8.31 9.94
C PRO A 303 22.35 7.15 10.84
N ALA A 304 22.96 5.97 10.72
CA ALA A 304 22.60 4.80 11.51
C ALA A 304 22.87 4.97 13.02
N LEU A 305 23.98 5.64 13.38
CA LEU A 305 24.35 5.86 14.78
C LEU A 305 23.44 6.88 15.44
N ASP A 306 23.12 7.97 14.74
CA ASP A 306 22.25 9.02 15.25
C ASP A 306 20.80 8.53 15.38
N PHE A 307 20.34 7.75 14.41
CA PHE A 307 19.08 7.00 14.50
C PHE A 307 19.06 6.13 15.75
N ALA A 308 20.05 5.23 15.91
CA ALA A 308 20.09 4.31 17.04
C ALA A 308 20.10 5.03 18.39
N LYS A 309 20.84 6.13 18.50
CA LYS A 309 20.88 6.97 19.71
C LYS A 309 19.52 7.59 20.00
N THR A 310 18.89 8.20 19.00
CA THR A 310 17.59 8.88 19.14
C THR A 310 16.48 7.89 19.48
N THR A 311 16.40 6.78 18.75
CA THR A 311 15.44 5.70 19.03
C THR A 311 15.64 5.11 20.42
N THR A 312 16.89 4.93 20.87
CA THR A 312 17.16 4.41 22.22
C THR A 312 16.68 5.36 23.31
N ALA A 313 16.91 6.67 23.16
CA ALA A 313 16.41 7.66 24.12
C ALA A 313 14.87 7.70 24.17
N LEU A 314 14.20 7.57 23.02
CA LEU A 314 12.73 7.51 22.95
C LEU A 314 12.19 6.22 23.58
N ASP A 315 12.81 5.09 23.30
CA ASP A 315 12.42 3.82 23.89
C ASP A 315 12.63 3.86 25.41
N GLU A 316 13.76 4.38 25.92
CA GLU A 316 13.98 4.60 27.36
C GLU A 316 12.82 5.35 28.02
N GLU A 317 12.30 6.41 27.38
CA GLU A 317 11.13 7.14 27.86
C GLU A 317 9.88 6.24 27.91
N TYR A 318 9.63 5.45 26.86
CA TYR A 318 8.49 4.53 26.82
C TYR A 318 8.60 3.40 27.84
N PHE A 319 9.81 2.96 28.16
CA PHE A 319 10.10 1.94 29.16
C PHE A 319 10.08 2.46 30.60
N SER A 320 10.21 3.78 30.82
CA SER A 320 10.30 4.40 32.16
C SER A 320 9.12 4.09 33.08
N GLY A 321 7.92 3.84 32.52
CA GLY A 321 6.72 3.49 33.27
C GLY A 321 6.47 1.97 33.43
N LEU A 322 7.32 1.11 32.85
CA LEU A 322 7.12 -0.34 32.90
C LEU A 322 7.36 -0.85 34.33
N SER A 323 6.44 -1.66 34.86
CA SER A 323 6.54 -2.23 36.20
C SER A 323 6.20 -3.72 36.21
N GLN A 324 6.54 -4.43 37.29
CA GLN A 324 6.14 -5.85 37.42
C GLN A 324 4.63 -6.04 37.31
N LYS A 325 3.82 -5.06 37.77
CA LYS A 325 2.36 -5.10 37.67
C LYS A 325 1.87 -5.13 36.23
N SER A 326 2.60 -4.48 35.32
CA SER A 326 2.30 -4.44 33.88
C SER A 326 2.31 -5.83 33.23
N PHE A 327 2.96 -6.82 33.85
CA PHE A 327 2.98 -8.21 33.39
C PHE A 327 1.86 -9.07 34.00
N VAL A 328 1.39 -8.71 35.21
CA VAL A 328 0.28 -9.40 35.90
C VAL A 328 -1.05 -9.05 35.23
N GLU A 329 -1.26 -7.76 34.98
CA GLU A 329 -2.40 -7.21 34.27
C GLU A 329 -1.86 -6.35 33.12
N PRO A 330 -1.90 -6.83 31.86
CA PRO A 330 -1.36 -6.11 30.72
C PRO A 330 -1.94 -4.71 30.59
N ASP A 331 -1.16 -3.74 31.07
CA ASP A 331 -1.53 -2.34 31.12
C ASP A 331 -1.35 -1.66 29.76
N ALA A 332 -1.68 -0.37 29.69
CA ALA A 332 -1.55 0.39 28.45
C ALA A 332 -0.09 0.49 27.97
N ILE A 333 0.90 0.39 28.87
CA ILE A 333 2.32 0.57 28.57
C ILE A 333 2.85 -0.66 27.83
N ILE A 334 2.66 -1.86 28.39
CA ILE A 334 3.13 -3.09 27.74
C ILE A 334 2.46 -3.29 26.38
N LYS A 335 1.15 -2.97 26.28
CA LYS A 335 0.42 -3.01 25.01
C LYS A 335 0.98 -2.02 23.99
N ARG A 336 1.28 -0.78 24.42
CA ARG A 336 1.90 0.23 23.56
C ARG A 336 3.25 -0.25 23.03
N LEU A 337 4.13 -0.76 23.89
CA LEU A 337 5.46 -1.25 23.48
C LEU A 337 5.36 -2.41 22.47
N LEU A 338 4.45 -3.36 22.68
CA LEU A 338 4.23 -4.45 21.72
C LEU A 338 3.67 -3.96 20.39
N VAL A 339 2.76 -2.98 20.40
CA VAL A 339 2.21 -2.36 19.18
C VAL A 339 3.30 -1.60 18.43
N LEU A 340 4.11 -0.80 19.11
CA LEU A 340 5.22 -0.07 18.50
C LEU A 340 6.24 -1.02 17.86
N TRP A 341 6.57 -2.11 18.54
CA TRP A 341 7.44 -3.16 18.01
C TRP A 341 6.90 -3.76 16.70
N GLU A 342 5.61 -4.13 16.67
CA GLU A 342 5.00 -4.73 15.48
C GLU A 342 4.90 -3.72 14.33
N LEU A 343 4.50 -2.48 14.63
CA LEU A 343 4.43 -1.41 13.63
C LEU A 343 5.80 -1.14 13.01
N ARG A 344 6.86 -1.06 13.84
CA ARG A 344 8.23 -0.84 13.34
C ARG A 344 8.73 -2.03 12.51
N SER A 345 8.45 -3.27 12.95
CA SER A 345 8.77 -4.47 12.18
C SER A 345 8.08 -4.47 10.80
N LEU A 346 6.81 -4.08 10.76
CA LEU A 346 6.04 -4.02 9.54
C LEU A 346 6.52 -2.90 8.61
N GLU A 347 6.81 -1.73 9.16
CA GLU A 347 7.35 -0.59 8.42
C GLU A 347 8.69 -0.91 7.75
N VAL A 348 9.59 -1.60 8.45
CA VAL A 348 10.86 -2.05 7.86
C VAL A 348 10.62 -3.02 6.70
N TRP A 349 9.68 -3.96 6.84
CA TRP A 349 9.29 -4.83 5.74
C TRP A 349 8.73 -4.05 4.54
N GLU A 350 7.88 -3.05 4.78
CA GLU A 350 7.35 -2.17 3.73
C GLU A 350 8.48 -1.39 3.04
N CYS A 351 9.43 -0.84 3.81
CA CYS A 351 10.57 -0.09 3.31
C CYS A 351 11.53 -0.97 2.49
N CYS A 352 11.90 -2.16 2.97
CA CYS A 352 12.76 -3.08 2.21
C CYS A 352 12.09 -3.58 0.92
N THR A 353 10.76 -3.74 0.94
CA THR A 353 10.00 -4.15 -0.25
C THR A 353 9.87 -3.02 -1.27
N GLY A 354 9.57 -1.80 -0.81
CA GLY A 354 9.37 -0.64 -1.67
C GLY A 354 10.67 0.01 -2.15
N LEU A 355 11.71 -0.05 -1.31
CA LEU A 355 13.01 0.56 -1.49
C LEU A 355 14.15 -0.44 -1.16
N PRO A 356 14.38 -1.46 -2.00
CA PRO A 356 15.45 -2.44 -1.76
C PRO A 356 16.85 -1.81 -1.60
N ASP A 357 17.08 -0.67 -2.24
CA ASP A 357 18.34 0.10 -2.14
C ASP A 357 18.63 0.58 -0.70
N MET A 358 17.62 0.66 0.18
CA MET A 358 17.76 1.07 1.57
C MET A 358 18.20 -0.08 2.50
N ILE A 359 18.21 -1.32 2.02
CA ILE A 359 18.48 -2.50 2.87
C ILE A 359 19.85 -2.39 3.55
N GLY A 360 20.88 -1.95 2.84
CA GLY A 360 22.23 -1.76 3.42
C GLY A 360 22.21 -0.78 4.59
N TYR A 361 21.54 0.36 4.45
CA TYR A 361 21.39 1.32 5.53
C TYR A 361 20.61 0.76 6.72
N ILE A 362 19.55 -0.02 6.47
CA ILE A 362 18.78 -0.66 7.54
C ILE A 362 19.63 -1.70 8.29
N GLN A 363 20.53 -2.42 7.61
CA GLN A 363 21.48 -3.31 8.27
C GLN A 363 22.44 -2.55 9.19
N GLU A 364 22.95 -1.39 8.76
CA GLU A 364 23.80 -0.54 9.61
C GLU A 364 23.05 -0.05 10.87
N ILE A 365 21.76 0.30 10.74
CA ILE A 365 20.91 0.69 11.88
C ILE A 365 20.78 -0.48 12.88
N VAL A 366 20.59 -1.70 12.38
CA VAL A 366 20.50 -2.90 13.22
C VAL A 366 21.78 -3.10 14.02
N GLU A 367 22.95 -2.96 13.39
CA GLU A 367 24.25 -3.06 14.08
C GLU A 367 24.45 -1.94 15.11
N ALA A 368 24.04 -0.71 14.79
CA ALA A 368 24.10 0.42 15.69
C ALA A 368 23.18 0.22 16.92
N LEU A 369 21.93 -0.21 16.73
CA LEU A 369 21.00 -0.50 17.82
C LEU A 369 21.48 -1.65 18.72
N TYR A 370 22.11 -2.67 18.13
CA TYR A 370 22.76 -3.74 18.88
C TYR A 370 23.88 -3.20 19.77
N THR A 371 24.70 -2.28 19.24
CA THR A 371 25.78 -1.60 19.99
C THR A 371 25.23 -0.77 21.14
N TYR A 372 24.10 -0.08 20.95
CA TYR A 372 23.37 0.65 21.99
C TYR A 372 22.61 -0.26 22.96
N ARG A 373 22.61 -1.58 22.74
CA ARG A 373 21.87 -2.58 23.53
C ARG A 373 20.37 -2.28 23.59
N ASN A 374 19.83 -1.65 22.55
CA ASN A 374 18.40 -1.45 22.41
C ASN A 374 17.79 -2.68 21.73
N TYR A 375 17.61 -3.76 22.49
CA TYR A 375 17.07 -5.01 21.94
C TYR A 375 15.60 -4.88 21.52
N HIS A 376 14.85 -3.91 22.05
CA HIS A 376 13.47 -3.65 21.66
C HIS A 376 13.37 -3.26 20.18
N SER A 377 13.96 -2.12 19.80
CA SER A 377 13.94 -1.65 18.42
C SER A 377 14.81 -2.49 17.50
N PHE A 378 15.96 -2.99 17.99
CA PHE A 378 16.81 -3.93 17.25
C PHE A 378 16.02 -5.14 16.75
N THR A 379 15.30 -5.84 17.63
CA THR A 379 14.55 -7.05 17.23
C THR A 379 13.35 -6.72 16.35
N ALA A 380 12.75 -5.54 16.50
CA ALA A 380 11.67 -5.08 15.62
C ALA A 380 12.16 -4.94 14.18
N ILE A 381 13.27 -4.21 13.98
CA ILE A 381 13.87 -3.99 12.65
C ILE A 381 14.40 -5.31 12.07
N LEU A 382 15.09 -6.12 12.88
CA LEU A 382 15.58 -7.43 12.48
C LEU A 382 14.44 -8.35 12.04
N SER A 383 13.29 -8.31 12.72
CA SER A 383 12.08 -9.05 12.36
C SER A 383 11.50 -8.59 11.02
N GLY A 384 11.51 -7.28 10.74
CA GLY A 384 11.12 -6.73 9.44
C GLY A 384 12.01 -7.21 8.28
N LEU A 385 13.33 -7.20 8.48
CA LEU A 385 14.30 -7.76 7.52
C LEU A 385 14.08 -9.27 7.29
N TYR A 386 13.76 -10.01 8.36
CA TYR A 386 13.43 -11.44 8.25
C TYR A 386 12.15 -11.68 7.44
N LYS A 387 11.08 -10.93 7.71
CA LYS A 387 9.83 -10.96 6.92
C LYS A 387 10.11 -10.66 5.45
N TYR A 388 11.02 -9.72 5.15
CA TYR A 388 11.39 -9.38 3.77
C TYR A 388 12.13 -10.55 3.10
N SER A 389 13.15 -11.08 3.77
CA SER A 389 13.97 -12.21 3.27
C SER A 389 13.14 -13.45 2.94
N THR A 390 12.13 -13.73 3.77
CA THR A 390 11.24 -14.89 3.58
C THR A 390 10.21 -14.66 2.48
N SER A 391 9.80 -13.41 2.23
CA SER A 391 8.85 -13.06 1.18
C SER A 391 9.51 -12.89 -0.19
N ASN A 392 10.78 -12.49 -0.23
CA ASN A 392 11.55 -12.22 -1.45
C ASN A 392 12.88 -12.98 -1.43
N PRO A 393 12.87 -14.31 -1.65
CA PRO A 393 14.09 -15.10 -1.65
C PRO A 393 14.97 -14.71 -2.87
N THR A 394 16.06 -13.99 -2.63
CA THR A 394 17.07 -13.74 -3.67
C THR A 394 17.99 -14.95 -3.77
N PHE A 395 18.07 -15.55 -4.95
CA PHE A 395 18.92 -16.72 -5.19
C PHE A 395 20.25 -16.31 -5.80
N THR A 396 21.36 -16.68 -5.17
CA THR A 396 22.73 -16.36 -5.63
C THR A 396 23.28 -17.36 -6.64
N HIS A 397 22.88 -18.63 -6.53
CA HIS A 397 23.46 -19.70 -7.33
C HIS A 397 22.48 -20.88 -7.41
N THR A 398 22.21 -21.36 -8.62
CA THR A 398 21.60 -22.66 -8.90
C THR A 398 22.72 -23.63 -9.24
N ASP A 399 23.11 -24.44 -8.28
CA ASP A 399 24.16 -25.44 -8.51
C ASP A 399 23.56 -26.61 -9.30
N SER A 400 23.78 -26.63 -10.62
CA SER A 400 23.11 -27.53 -11.58
C SER A 400 23.35 -29.02 -11.33
N ALA A 401 24.39 -29.36 -10.55
CA ALA A 401 24.69 -30.72 -10.13
C ALA A 401 23.91 -31.18 -8.89
N THR A 402 23.41 -30.26 -8.05
CA THR A 402 22.74 -30.61 -6.77
C THR A 402 21.34 -30.02 -6.61
N ASN A 403 20.88 -29.17 -7.54
CA ASN A 403 19.65 -28.38 -7.42
C ASN A 403 19.58 -27.58 -6.10
N ARG A 404 20.73 -27.26 -5.49
CA ARG A 404 20.77 -26.44 -4.29
C ARG A 404 20.73 -24.97 -4.70
N MET A 405 19.70 -24.29 -4.21
CA MET A 405 19.50 -22.86 -4.33
C MET A 405 20.05 -22.20 -3.07
N THR A 406 21.04 -21.32 -3.22
CA THR A 406 21.64 -20.59 -2.09
C THR A 406 21.01 -19.19 -2.00
N LEU A 407 20.33 -18.90 -0.89
CA LEU A 407 19.71 -17.60 -0.63
C LEU A 407 20.76 -16.54 -0.29
N THR A 408 20.62 -15.31 -0.80
CA THR A 408 21.38 -14.16 -0.29
C THR A 408 20.84 -13.80 1.08
N PRO A 409 21.61 -13.96 2.17
CA PRO A 409 21.12 -13.60 3.48
C PRO A 409 21.11 -12.07 3.59
N VAL A 410 19.91 -11.47 3.60
CA VAL A 410 19.71 -10.05 3.97
C VAL A 410 19.99 -9.83 5.47
N LEU A 411 20.09 -10.91 6.24
CA LEU A 411 20.40 -10.87 7.67
C LEU A 411 21.80 -11.42 7.91
N PRO A 412 22.66 -10.73 8.68
CA PRO A 412 23.86 -11.36 9.23
C PRO A 412 23.45 -12.61 10.03
N PRO A 413 23.96 -13.82 9.69
CA PRO A 413 23.53 -15.07 10.35
C PRO A 413 23.72 -15.05 11.87
N ALA A 414 24.73 -14.33 12.35
CA ALA A 414 25.03 -14.15 13.76
C ALA A 414 23.94 -13.39 14.53
N LEU A 415 23.20 -12.49 13.87
CA LEU A 415 22.13 -11.72 14.50
C LEU A 415 20.78 -12.41 14.35
N ALA A 416 20.58 -13.16 13.26
CA ALA A 416 19.33 -13.86 12.99
C ALA A 416 18.94 -14.86 14.11
N CYS A 417 19.91 -15.47 14.79
CA CYS A 417 19.64 -16.41 15.88
C CYS A 417 18.94 -15.75 17.09
N LEU A 418 19.05 -14.43 17.25
CA LEU A 418 18.40 -13.69 18.35
C LEU A 418 16.87 -13.61 18.18
N LEU A 419 16.36 -13.87 16.97
CA LEU A 419 14.93 -13.97 16.70
C LEU A 419 14.40 -15.41 16.69
N ASP A 420 15.26 -16.41 16.91
CA ASP A 420 14.84 -17.81 16.93
C ASP A 420 13.91 -18.05 18.14
N PRO A 421 12.63 -18.41 17.93
CA PRO A 421 11.69 -18.64 19.04
C PRO A 421 11.98 -19.93 19.83
N THR A 422 12.93 -20.77 19.36
CA THR A 422 13.33 -22.03 20.01
C THR A 422 13.74 -21.80 21.45
N GLU A 423 13.25 -22.68 22.34
CA GLU A 423 13.48 -22.60 23.79
C GLU A 423 13.22 -21.20 24.36
N ASN A 424 12.16 -20.52 23.90
CA ASN A 424 11.81 -19.17 24.30
C ASN A 424 12.94 -18.15 24.07
N PHE A 425 13.45 -18.08 22.82
CA PHE A 425 14.48 -17.12 22.44
C PHE A 425 15.76 -17.25 23.28
N VAL A 426 16.24 -18.49 23.45
CA VAL A 426 17.39 -18.80 24.34
C VAL A 426 18.64 -17.99 23.98
N ALA A 427 18.93 -17.80 22.69
CA ALA A 427 20.09 -17.02 22.24
C ALA A 427 19.98 -15.55 22.68
N TYR A 428 18.82 -14.92 22.47
CA TYR A 428 18.57 -13.57 22.97
C TYR A 428 18.67 -13.48 24.50
N ARG A 429 18.07 -14.43 25.21
CA ARG A 429 18.09 -14.40 26.68
C ARG A 429 19.53 -14.50 27.22
N GLN A 430 20.37 -15.35 26.63
CA GLN A 430 21.78 -15.44 26.99
C GLN A 430 22.51 -14.11 26.73
N GLU A 431 22.30 -13.51 25.56
CA GLU A 431 22.89 -12.21 25.21
C GLU A 431 22.45 -11.10 26.18
N PHE A 432 21.17 -11.05 26.54
CA PHE A 432 20.64 -10.08 27.50
C PHE A 432 21.20 -10.27 28.91
N GLN A 433 21.52 -11.51 29.30
CA GLN A 433 22.18 -11.79 30.58
C GLN A 433 23.62 -11.29 30.62
N THR A 434 24.36 -11.44 29.53
CA THR A 434 25.75 -11.00 29.42
C THR A 434 25.89 -9.50 29.19
N SER A 435 24.98 -8.92 28.42
CA SER A 435 25.00 -7.51 28.03
C SER A 435 23.59 -6.88 28.18
N PRO A 436 23.17 -6.50 29.40
CA PRO A 436 21.84 -5.95 29.62
C PRO A 436 21.60 -4.62 28.88
N GLY A 437 20.34 -4.38 28.52
CA GLY A 437 19.88 -3.31 27.62
C GLY A 437 18.38 -3.04 27.74
N LEU A 438 17.83 -2.28 26.78
CA LEU A 438 16.36 -2.19 26.63
C LEU A 438 15.84 -3.54 26.11
N PRO A 439 14.87 -4.18 26.79
CA PRO A 439 14.53 -5.56 26.53
C PRO A 439 13.61 -5.75 25.33
N PHE A 440 13.84 -6.81 24.56
CA PHE A 440 12.81 -7.41 23.71
C PHE A 440 11.80 -8.12 24.62
N LEU A 441 10.54 -7.67 24.63
CA LEU A 441 9.59 -8.03 25.69
C LEU A 441 8.99 -9.45 25.58
N PHE A 442 8.85 -10.01 24.38
CA PHE A 442 8.16 -11.29 24.17
C PHE A 442 8.73 -12.46 25.00
N PRO A 443 10.06 -12.67 25.08
CA PRO A 443 10.64 -13.74 25.87
C PRO A 443 10.33 -13.60 27.36
N HIS A 444 10.40 -12.37 27.89
CA HIS A 444 10.14 -12.07 29.31
C HIS A 444 8.65 -12.23 29.67
N ILE A 445 7.75 -11.85 28.78
CA ILE A 445 6.30 -12.10 28.94
C ILE A 445 6.05 -13.60 29.02
N ARG A 446 6.67 -14.39 28.13
CA ARG A 446 6.51 -15.84 28.10
C ARG A 446 7.12 -16.51 29.34
N GLU A 447 8.28 -16.05 29.81
CA GLU A 447 8.87 -16.54 31.06
C GLU A 447 7.97 -16.29 32.25
N TYR A 448 7.38 -15.08 32.35
CA TYR A 448 6.42 -14.75 33.39
C TYR A 448 5.18 -15.66 33.35
N GLN A 449 4.64 -15.93 32.15
CA GLN A 449 3.52 -16.85 31.98
C GLN A 449 3.84 -18.29 32.43
N GLN A 450 5.10 -18.72 32.30
CA GLN A 450 5.54 -20.07 32.65
C GLN A 450 5.96 -20.22 34.12
N HIS A 451 6.62 -19.22 34.70
CA HIS A 451 7.28 -19.33 36.01
C HIS A 451 6.79 -18.30 37.04
N GLY A 452 5.89 -17.39 36.65
CA GLY A 452 5.30 -16.37 37.52
C GLY A 452 6.24 -15.19 37.83
N PRO A 453 5.91 -14.40 38.86
CA PRO A 453 6.65 -13.18 39.25
C PRO A 453 8.18 -13.34 39.46
N PRO A 454 8.70 -14.48 39.98
CA PRO A 454 10.14 -14.66 40.15
C PRO A 454 10.96 -14.46 38.86
N ALA A 455 10.41 -14.83 37.69
CA ALA A 455 11.11 -14.71 36.41
C ALA A 455 11.46 -13.26 36.04
N LEU A 456 10.66 -12.28 36.50
CA LEU A 456 10.85 -10.88 36.15
C LEU A 456 11.90 -10.16 37.01
N HIS A 457 12.41 -10.81 38.07
CA HIS A 457 13.36 -10.15 38.98
C HIS A 457 14.60 -9.67 38.25
N GLN A 458 15.16 -10.50 37.36
CA GLN A 458 16.36 -10.16 36.61
C GLN A 458 16.10 -9.00 35.64
N LEU A 459 14.96 -9.01 34.94
CA LEU A 459 14.56 -7.93 34.01
C LEU A 459 14.53 -6.57 34.71
N PHE A 460 13.80 -6.47 35.82
CA PHE A 460 13.61 -5.19 36.52
C PHE A 460 14.86 -4.73 37.27
N GLN A 461 15.69 -5.65 37.76
CA GLN A 461 17.00 -5.29 38.32
C GLN A 461 17.90 -4.63 37.27
N GLN A 462 17.84 -5.06 36.00
CA GLN A 462 18.64 -4.49 34.94
C GLN A 462 18.06 -3.16 34.42
N LEU A 463 16.74 -3.05 34.29
CA LEU A 463 16.08 -1.78 33.92
C LEU A 463 16.36 -0.66 34.93
N GLN A 464 16.34 -0.97 36.23
CA GLN A 464 16.67 0.01 37.29
C GLN A 464 18.13 0.49 37.27
N ARG A 465 19.05 -0.29 36.71
CA ARG A 465 20.46 0.11 36.57
C ARG A 465 20.71 1.02 35.37
N GLN A 466 19.77 1.08 34.43
CA GLN A 466 19.91 1.83 33.18
C GLN A 466 19.19 3.18 33.22
N VAL A 467 18.08 3.29 33.96
CA VAL A 467 17.40 4.58 34.16
C VAL A 467 18.09 5.34 35.30
N PRO A 468 18.74 6.50 35.06
CA PRO A 468 19.24 7.32 36.14
C PRO A 468 18.05 7.76 37.01
N THR A 469 18.09 7.42 38.29
CA THR A 469 17.21 8.06 39.27
C THR A 469 17.57 9.55 39.33
N ASN A 470 16.66 10.42 38.88
CA ASN A 470 16.75 11.86 39.10
C ASN A 470 16.90 12.20 40.59
#